data_AF-A0A158NAS8-F1
#
_entry.id   AF-A0A158NAS8-F1
#
_cell.length_a   1.000
_cell.length_b   1.000
_cell.length_c   1.000
_cell.angle_alpha   90.00
_cell.angle_beta   90.00
_cell.angle_gamma   90.00
#
_symmetry.space_group_name_H-M   'P 1'
#
loop_
_entity.id
_entity.type
_entity.pdbx_description
1 polymer ?
#
loop_
_entity_poly.entity_id
_entity_poly.type
_entity_poly.pdbx_seq_one_letter_code
_entity_poly.pdbx_strand_id
1 'polypeptide(L)'
;MSILNTLHRAGTLLRANLIGKLDPARAITFSLTRSKEENATESDSSAVKTPKVARIPIISVETSIKYMNSDAYKQTYGDDPVWKIYRRNFKGQIPPRKTRKTCIRYGQISTGSPCPICRDEYLVLDHRNVKLLEQFINKHNGSVLSYSKTNICQRRHKQLLVALTKAKDYGTITFDLPIRQYDYSEWNPSNN
;
A
#
# COMPACT_ATOMS: atom_id res chain seq x y z
N MET A 1 19.25 38.13 -56.22
CA MET A 1 18.05 38.32 -57.06
C MET A 1 16.82 38.25 -56.18
N SER A 2 16.31 39.44 -55.86
CA SER A 2 15.04 39.69 -55.20
C SER A 2 13.87 39.11 -55.99
N ILE A 3 12.74 38.82 -55.34
CA ILE A 3 11.45 39.51 -55.56
C ILE A 3 10.35 38.73 -54.81
N LEU A 4 9.84 39.38 -53.77
CA LEU A 4 8.52 39.22 -53.17
C LEU A 4 7.42 39.32 -54.22
N ASN A 5 6.32 38.57 -54.08
CA ASN A 5 5.01 38.99 -54.56
C ASN A 5 3.93 38.28 -53.71
N THR A 6 3.29 38.97 -52.75
CA THR A 6 2.18 39.94 -52.85
C THR A 6 0.80 39.29 -52.82
N LEU A 7 0.22 39.40 -51.62
CA LEU A 7 -1.18 39.63 -51.25
C LEU A 7 -2.17 40.00 -52.38
N HIS A 8 -3.34 39.37 -52.36
CA HIS A 8 -4.67 40.00 -52.47
C HIS A 8 -5.68 39.08 -51.75
N ARG A 9 -6.30 39.46 -50.62
CA ARG A 9 -7.54 40.27 -50.47
C ARG A 9 -8.71 39.67 -51.28
N ALA A 10 -9.94 39.49 -50.79
CA ALA A 10 -10.59 39.80 -49.51
C ALA A 10 -12.03 39.24 -49.56
N GLY A 11 -12.65 39.03 -48.38
CA GLY A 11 -14.10 39.06 -48.12
C GLY A 11 -14.92 37.88 -48.67
N THR A 12 -15.96 37.36 -48.02
CA THR A 12 -16.89 37.97 -47.06
C THR A 12 -17.64 36.89 -46.25
N LEU A 13 -17.76 37.14 -44.94
CA LEU A 13 -18.95 37.02 -44.08
C LEU A 13 -19.81 35.75 -44.11
N LEU A 14 -19.99 35.12 -42.94
CA LEU A 14 -21.29 34.97 -42.28
C LEU A 14 -21.14 34.45 -40.82
N ARG A 15 -21.43 35.37 -39.88
CA ARG A 15 -22.22 35.23 -38.63
C ARG A 15 -21.83 34.21 -37.54
N ALA A 16 -21.24 34.77 -36.48
CA ALA A 16 -21.69 34.76 -35.09
C ALA A 16 -22.48 33.54 -34.53
N ASN A 17 -21.92 32.93 -33.48
CA ASN A 17 -22.66 32.52 -32.29
C ASN A 17 -21.68 32.39 -31.09
N LEU A 18 -21.47 33.52 -30.41
CA LEU A 18 -20.92 33.54 -29.05
C LEU A 18 -22.10 33.59 -28.08
N ILE A 19 -22.51 32.42 -27.59
CA ILE A 19 -23.32 32.33 -26.38
C ILE A 19 -22.45 31.58 -25.38
N GLY A 20 -22.08 32.30 -24.32
CA GLY A 20 -21.17 31.84 -23.27
C GLY A 20 -21.68 30.56 -22.62
N LYS A 21 -20.78 29.57 -22.52
CA LYS A 21 -20.95 28.49 -21.56
C LYS A 21 -20.66 29.06 -20.18
N LEU A 22 -21.73 29.49 -19.51
CA LEU A 22 -21.74 29.78 -18.08
C LEU A 22 -21.41 28.49 -17.33
N ASP A 23 -20.45 28.56 -16.41
CA ASP A 23 -20.15 27.51 -15.44
C ASP A 23 -21.43 27.17 -14.65
N PRO A 24 -21.88 25.90 -14.61
CA PRO A 24 -22.92 25.52 -13.66
C PRO A 24 -22.26 25.42 -12.30
N ALA A 25 -22.21 26.55 -11.57
CA ALA A 25 -22.04 26.52 -10.13
C ALA A 25 -23.08 25.56 -9.57
N ARG A 26 -22.61 24.43 -9.05
CA ARG A 26 -23.44 23.45 -8.35
C ARG A 26 -23.99 24.15 -7.11
N ALA A 27 -25.21 24.65 -7.20
CA ALA A 27 -25.93 25.21 -6.07
C ALA A 27 -26.05 24.10 -5.00
N ILE A 28 -25.33 24.27 -3.91
CA ILE A 28 -25.52 23.45 -2.71
C ILE A 28 -26.80 23.98 -2.07
N THR A 29 -27.94 23.38 -2.39
CA THR A 29 -29.16 23.60 -1.63
C THR A 29 -28.97 22.98 -0.26
N PHE A 30 -28.59 23.80 0.73
CA PHE A 30 -28.59 23.41 2.13
C PHE A 30 -30.05 23.37 2.58
N SER A 31 -30.66 22.18 2.62
CA SER A 31 -31.94 22.01 3.27
C SER A 31 -31.73 22.15 4.77
N LEU A 32 -31.94 23.36 5.30
CA LEU A 32 -32.03 23.63 6.73
C LEU A 32 -33.33 22.99 7.24
N THR A 33 -33.24 21.77 7.78
CA THR A 33 -34.34 21.22 8.57
C THR A 33 -34.44 22.02 9.86
N ARG A 34 -35.51 22.81 9.97
CA ARG A 34 -35.89 23.56 11.16
C ARG A 34 -36.30 22.57 12.26
N SER A 35 -35.35 22.20 13.11
CA SER A 35 -35.66 21.48 14.36
C SER A 35 -36.31 22.44 15.34
N LYS A 36 -37.46 22.02 15.88
CA LYS A 36 -38.26 22.77 16.83
C LYS A 36 -37.61 22.63 18.22
N GLU A 37 -37.29 23.75 18.84
CA GLU A 37 -36.90 23.80 20.25
C GLU A 37 -38.16 23.70 21.12
N GLU A 38 -38.27 22.63 21.90
CA GLU A 38 -39.11 22.60 23.10
C GLU A 38 -38.26 21.94 24.21
N ASN A 39 -38.05 22.70 25.29
CA ASN A 39 -37.22 22.37 26.45
C ASN A 39 -37.98 21.55 27.51
N ALA A 40 -37.19 20.79 28.28
CA ALA A 40 -37.47 20.14 29.58
C ALA A 40 -38.31 18.83 29.50
N THR A 41 -37.94 17.69 30.10
CA THR A 41 -37.17 17.36 31.31
C THR A 41 -36.51 15.96 31.22
N GLU A 42 -35.47 15.77 32.05
CA GLU A 42 -34.73 14.55 32.45
C GLU A 42 -35.16 13.15 31.93
N SER A 43 -34.23 12.46 31.24
CA SER A 43 -33.82 11.06 31.52
C SER A 43 -32.82 10.57 30.47
N ASP A 44 -31.83 9.80 30.92
CA ASP A 44 -30.63 9.35 30.19
C ASP A 44 -30.87 8.97 28.71
N SER A 45 -30.31 9.80 27.83
CA SER A 45 -30.37 9.61 26.38
C SER A 45 -29.51 8.42 25.96
N SER A 46 -30.18 7.35 25.57
CA SER A 46 -29.63 6.25 24.78
C SER A 46 -29.07 6.82 23.47
N ALA A 47 -27.75 7.01 23.41
CA ALA A 47 -27.05 7.39 22.20
C ALA A 47 -27.33 6.36 21.10
N VAL A 48 -27.96 6.82 20.02
CA VAL A 48 -28.19 6.06 18.78
C VAL A 48 -26.84 5.54 18.28
N LYS A 49 -26.57 4.25 18.52
CA LYS A 49 -25.37 3.55 18.10
C LYS A 49 -25.42 3.39 16.58
N THR A 50 -24.79 4.30 15.84
CA THR A 50 -24.31 3.95 14.49
C THR A 50 -23.41 2.71 14.63
N PRO A 51 -23.48 1.73 13.71
CA PRO A 51 -22.72 0.50 13.85
C PRO A 51 -21.23 0.87 13.82
N LYS A 52 -20.56 0.77 14.98
CA LYS A 52 -19.11 0.99 15.11
C LYS A 52 -18.41 -0.11 14.31
N VAL A 53 -18.05 0.20 13.07
CA VAL A 53 -17.28 -0.73 12.22
C VAL A 53 -15.99 -1.11 12.96
N ALA A 54 -15.80 -2.42 13.18
CA ALA A 54 -14.70 -2.96 13.96
C ALA A 54 -13.35 -2.53 13.36
N ARG A 55 -12.48 -1.96 14.21
CA ARG A 55 -11.11 -1.63 13.84
C ARG A 55 -10.23 -2.86 14.01
N ILE A 56 -9.19 -2.96 13.19
CA ILE A 56 -8.19 -4.02 13.28
C ILE A 56 -7.44 -3.88 14.62
N PRO A 57 -7.34 -4.95 15.42
CA PRO A 57 -6.61 -4.93 16.68
C PRO A 57 -5.12 -4.72 16.44
N ILE A 58 -4.46 -4.08 17.39
CA ILE A 58 -3.01 -3.91 17.40
C ILE A 58 -2.42 -5.12 18.10
N ILE A 59 -1.70 -5.95 17.35
CA ILE A 59 -1.11 -7.20 17.84
C ILE A 59 0.38 -6.99 18.07
N SER A 60 0.89 -7.55 19.17
CA SER A 60 2.30 -7.46 19.53
C SER A 60 3.16 -8.40 18.68
N VAL A 61 4.45 -8.14 18.58
CA VAL A 61 5.36 -8.99 17.80
C VAL A 61 5.49 -10.39 18.44
N GLU A 62 5.50 -10.47 19.77
CA GLU A 62 5.61 -11.73 20.50
C GLU A 62 4.40 -12.64 20.25
N THR A 63 3.20 -12.06 20.20
CA THR A 63 1.98 -12.82 19.90
C THR A 63 1.98 -13.30 18.45
N SER A 64 2.49 -12.50 17.51
CA SER A 64 2.71 -12.93 16.12
C SER A 64 3.68 -14.12 16.02
N ILE A 65 4.80 -14.09 16.76
CA ILE A 65 5.77 -15.20 16.76
C ILE A 65 5.15 -16.46 17.37
N LYS A 66 4.39 -16.33 18.47
CA LYS A 66 3.65 -17.45 19.06
C LYS A 66 2.64 -18.02 18.07
N TYR A 67 1.93 -17.16 17.33
CA TYR A 67 0.98 -17.59 16.29
C TYR A 67 1.65 -18.38 15.17
N MET A 68 2.82 -17.97 14.69
CA MET A 68 3.58 -18.73 13.66
C MET A 68 3.95 -20.15 14.11
N ASN A 69 4.08 -20.38 15.42
CA ASN A 69 4.39 -21.68 16.00
C ASN A 69 3.14 -22.48 16.42
N SER A 70 1.95 -21.88 16.31
CA SER A 70 0.70 -22.48 16.77
C SER A 70 0.13 -23.48 15.76
N ASP A 71 -0.67 -24.42 16.25
CA ASP A 71 -1.38 -25.38 15.41
C ASP A 71 -2.38 -24.70 14.47
N ALA A 72 -2.95 -23.56 14.89
CA ALA A 72 -3.88 -22.78 14.06
C ALA A 72 -3.21 -22.26 12.77
N TYR A 73 -1.96 -21.81 12.85
CA TYR A 73 -1.20 -21.40 11.66
C TYR A 73 -0.92 -22.61 10.75
N LYS A 74 -0.50 -23.73 11.34
CA LYS A 74 -0.23 -24.96 10.60
C LYS A 74 -1.47 -25.51 9.89
N GLN A 75 -2.63 -25.47 10.54
CA GLN A 75 -3.89 -25.91 9.95
C GLN A 75 -4.36 -25.00 8.80
N THR A 76 -4.09 -23.70 8.87
CA THR A 76 -4.56 -22.71 7.89
C THR A 76 -3.68 -22.61 6.65
N TYR A 77 -2.36 -22.64 6.82
CA TYR A 77 -1.39 -22.45 5.73
C TYR A 77 -0.59 -23.72 5.38
N GLY A 78 -0.46 -24.66 6.31
CA GLY A 78 0.36 -25.85 6.14
C GLY A 78 1.85 -25.50 5.99
N ASP A 79 2.52 -26.19 5.07
CA ASP A 79 3.93 -26.00 4.75
C ASP A 79 4.16 -24.92 3.67
N ASP A 80 3.07 -24.42 3.08
CA ASP A 80 3.13 -23.44 2.01
C ASP A 80 3.25 -22.00 2.55
N PRO A 81 3.91 -21.09 1.80
CA PRO A 81 4.01 -19.70 2.22
C PRO A 81 2.64 -19.02 2.18
N VAL A 82 2.43 -18.08 3.12
CA VAL A 82 1.13 -17.41 3.38
C VAL A 82 0.47 -16.87 2.12
N TRP A 83 1.26 -16.33 1.18
CA TRP A 83 0.76 -15.67 -0.02
C TRP A 83 0.35 -16.63 -1.16
N LYS A 84 0.66 -17.94 -1.07
CA LYS A 84 0.39 -18.91 -2.15
C LYS A 84 -1.10 -19.18 -2.34
N ILE A 85 -1.86 -19.26 -1.25
CA ILE A 85 -3.31 -19.53 -1.25
C ILE A 85 -4.10 -18.31 -1.80
N TYR A 86 -3.47 -17.14 -1.85
CA TYR A 86 -4.15 -15.90 -2.22
C TYR A 86 -4.11 -15.62 -3.72
N ARG A 87 -5.30 -15.44 -4.31
CA ARG A 87 -5.48 -14.97 -5.68
C ARG A 87 -6.11 -13.58 -5.69
N ARG A 88 -5.49 -12.64 -6.41
CA ARG A 88 -6.00 -11.28 -6.57
C ARG A 88 -6.97 -11.20 -7.75
N ASN A 89 -8.10 -10.53 -7.53
CA ASN A 89 -9.07 -10.24 -8.59
C ASN A 89 -8.60 -9.01 -9.40
N PHE A 90 -8.55 -9.14 -10.72
CA PHE A 90 -8.30 -8.06 -11.68
C PHE A 90 -8.96 -8.40 -13.02
N LYS A 91 -9.14 -7.41 -13.89
CA LYS A 91 -9.77 -7.59 -15.20
C LYS A 91 -8.77 -8.12 -16.21
N GLY A 92 -9.18 -9.13 -17.00
CA GLY A 92 -8.38 -9.70 -18.08
C GLY A 92 -7.34 -10.73 -17.61
N GLN A 93 -6.49 -11.17 -18.53
CA GLN A 93 -5.47 -12.20 -18.27
C GLN A 93 -4.22 -11.63 -17.58
N ILE A 94 -3.85 -10.39 -17.90
CA ILE A 94 -2.61 -9.78 -17.41
C ILE A 94 -2.91 -8.90 -16.19
N PRO A 95 -2.27 -9.16 -15.03
CA PRO A 95 -2.46 -8.32 -13.86
C PRO A 95 -1.89 -6.92 -14.08
N PRO A 96 -2.49 -5.88 -13.45
CA PRO A 96 -1.88 -4.57 -13.42
C PRO A 96 -0.48 -4.62 -12.82
N ARG A 97 0.48 -3.92 -13.45
CA ARG A 97 1.91 -3.88 -13.04
C ARG A 97 2.10 -3.58 -11.55
N LYS A 98 1.22 -2.78 -10.96
CA LYS A 98 1.25 -2.41 -9.55
C LYS A 98 0.05 -3.00 -8.80
N THR A 99 0.29 -3.46 -7.57
CA THR A 99 -0.79 -3.81 -6.63
C THR A 99 -1.45 -2.55 -6.08
N ARG A 100 -2.56 -2.70 -5.36
CA ARG A 100 -3.23 -1.57 -4.71
C ARG A 100 -2.33 -0.91 -3.65
N LYS A 101 -2.52 0.40 -3.40
CA LYS A 101 -1.72 1.17 -2.42
C LYS A 101 -1.80 0.58 -1.00
N THR A 102 -3.01 0.33 -0.51
CA THR A 102 -3.26 -0.24 0.82
C THR A 102 -4.59 -1.01 0.83
N CYS A 103 -4.69 -2.06 1.64
CA CYS A 103 -5.96 -2.75 1.93
C CYS A 103 -6.70 -2.11 3.12
N ILE A 104 -5.96 -1.47 4.03
CA ILE A 104 -6.47 -0.92 5.28
C ILE A 104 -6.52 0.60 5.16
N ARG A 105 -7.67 1.20 5.49
CA ARG A 105 -7.90 2.66 5.54
C ARG A 105 -8.59 2.99 6.87
N TYR A 106 -8.13 4.01 7.57
CA TYR A 106 -8.68 4.42 8.88
C TYR A 106 -8.79 3.27 9.91
N GLY A 107 -7.85 2.33 9.89
CA GLY A 107 -7.84 1.18 10.78
C GLY A 107 -8.85 0.08 10.43
N GLN A 108 -9.49 0.15 9.27
CA GLN A 108 -10.50 -0.81 8.82
C GLN A 108 -10.12 -1.41 7.46
N ILE A 109 -10.52 -2.66 7.23
CA ILE A 109 -10.32 -3.32 5.94
C ILE A 109 -11.30 -2.71 4.93
N SER A 110 -10.76 -1.93 4.00
CA SER A 110 -11.57 -1.23 2.98
C SER A 110 -11.86 -2.09 1.76
N THR A 111 -11.22 -3.26 1.62
CA THR A 111 -11.37 -4.12 0.45
C THR A 111 -12.06 -5.44 0.78
N GLY A 112 -12.94 -5.94 -0.09
CA GLY A 112 -13.57 -7.27 0.08
C GLY A 112 -12.60 -8.46 -0.02
N SER A 113 -11.51 -8.34 -0.78
CA SER A 113 -10.43 -9.34 -0.86
C SER A 113 -9.11 -8.72 -0.37
N PRO A 114 -8.86 -8.67 0.95
CA PRO A 114 -7.62 -8.12 1.51
C PRO A 114 -6.39 -8.94 1.12
N CYS A 115 -5.20 -8.34 1.25
CA CYS A 115 -3.94 -9.04 1.01
C CYS A 115 -3.71 -10.14 2.07
N PRO A 116 -2.84 -11.14 1.81
CA PRO A 116 -2.60 -12.23 2.79
C PRO A 116 -2.24 -11.71 4.19
N ILE A 117 -1.32 -10.74 4.26
CA ILE A 117 -0.87 -10.06 5.49
C ILE A 117 -1.94 -9.11 6.08
N CYS A 118 -2.93 -8.71 5.29
CA CYS A 118 -3.94 -7.75 5.70
C CYS A 118 -5.23 -8.42 6.15
N ARG A 119 -5.44 -9.69 5.74
CA ARG A 119 -6.59 -10.51 6.08
C ARG A 119 -6.42 -11.12 7.46
N ASP A 120 -5.21 -11.55 7.76
CA ASP A 120 -4.83 -12.15 9.02
C ASP A 120 -4.08 -11.12 9.86
N GLU A 121 -4.61 -10.84 11.04
CA GLU A 121 -4.16 -9.77 11.91
C GLU A 121 -2.89 -10.19 12.66
N TYR A 122 -2.73 -11.50 12.92
CA TYR A 122 -1.59 -12.06 13.65
C TYR A 122 -0.30 -12.07 12.84
N LEU A 123 -0.36 -11.80 11.54
CA LEU A 123 0.81 -11.73 10.67
C LEU A 123 1.42 -10.32 10.71
N VAL A 124 2.28 -10.09 11.70
CA VAL A 124 2.97 -8.82 11.89
C VAL A 124 4.35 -8.88 11.24
N LEU A 125 4.61 -7.96 10.31
CA LEU A 125 5.91 -7.79 9.67
C LEU A 125 6.87 -7.06 10.62
N ASP A 126 7.80 -7.80 11.20
CA ASP A 126 8.84 -7.29 12.09
C ASP A 126 10.15 -8.06 11.85
N HIS A 127 11.29 -7.43 12.15
CA HIS A 127 12.62 -8.03 11.99
C HIS A 127 12.83 -9.27 12.88
N ARG A 128 12.13 -9.35 14.02
CA ARG A 128 12.21 -10.49 14.95
C ARG A 128 11.49 -11.73 14.42
N ASN A 129 10.50 -11.55 13.55
CA ASN A 129 9.71 -12.67 13.01
C ASN A 129 10.35 -13.25 11.75
N VAL A 130 11.46 -13.96 11.95
CA VAL A 130 12.27 -14.55 10.87
C VAL A 130 11.45 -15.53 10.02
N LYS A 131 10.66 -16.41 10.67
CA LYS A 131 9.83 -17.42 9.99
C LYS A 131 8.84 -16.83 8.99
N LEU A 132 8.31 -15.63 9.29
CA LEU A 132 7.42 -14.93 8.37
C LEU A 132 8.21 -14.23 7.25
N LEU A 133 9.32 -13.57 7.58
CA LEU A 133 10.13 -12.82 6.62
C LEU A 133 10.78 -13.71 5.56
N GLU A 134 11.27 -14.89 5.95
CA GLU A 134 11.91 -15.87 5.05
C GLU A 134 10.98 -16.28 3.89
N GLN A 135 9.66 -16.34 4.11
CA GLN A 135 8.67 -16.67 3.08
C GLN A 135 8.60 -15.65 1.93
N PHE A 136 9.11 -14.43 2.16
CA PHE A 136 9.15 -13.35 1.19
C PHE A 136 10.53 -13.21 0.52
N ILE A 137 11.49 -14.06 0.88
CA ILE A 137 12.81 -14.13 0.27
C ILE A 137 12.84 -15.35 -0.66
N ASN A 138 13.46 -15.19 -1.83
CA ASN A 138 13.68 -16.32 -2.72
C ASN A 138 14.89 -17.14 -2.23
N LYS A 139 14.67 -18.44 -2.04
CA LYS A 139 15.64 -19.40 -1.46
C LYS A 139 16.97 -19.47 -2.22
N HIS A 140 16.97 -19.24 -3.53
CA HIS A 140 18.18 -19.45 -4.35
C HIS A 140 19.05 -18.20 -4.51
N ASN A 141 18.45 -17.02 -4.52
CA ASN A 141 19.17 -15.78 -4.85
C ASN A 141 19.14 -14.74 -3.73
N GLY A 142 18.45 -15.02 -2.60
CA GLY A 142 18.32 -14.09 -1.48
C GLY A 142 17.55 -12.80 -1.80
N SER A 143 16.96 -12.70 -3.00
CA SER A 143 16.22 -11.50 -3.43
C SER A 143 14.81 -11.47 -2.82
N VAL A 144 14.33 -10.26 -2.52
CA VAL A 144 12.99 -10.07 -1.99
C VAL A 144 11.96 -10.24 -3.11
N LEU A 145 10.93 -11.04 -2.85
CA LEU A 145 9.84 -11.24 -3.79
C LEU A 145 9.04 -9.95 -3.98
N SER A 146 8.90 -9.53 -5.25
CA SER A 146 8.07 -8.38 -5.61
C SER A 146 6.61 -8.59 -5.22
N TYR A 147 5.93 -7.50 -4.89
CA TYR A 147 4.48 -7.50 -4.61
C TYR A 147 3.64 -8.02 -5.78
N SER A 148 4.16 -8.06 -7.01
CA SER A 148 3.46 -8.66 -8.16
C SER A 148 3.36 -10.18 -8.06
N LYS A 149 4.32 -10.84 -7.40
CA LYS A 149 4.31 -12.28 -7.16
C LYS A 149 3.53 -12.63 -5.89
N THR A 150 3.79 -11.90 -4.80
CA THR A 150 3.20 -12.16 -3.48
C THR A 150 1.80 -11.56 -3.31
N ASN A 151 1.36 -10.71 -4.24
CA ASN A 151 0.04 -10.06 -4.25
C ASN A 151 -0.30 -9.24 -3.00
N ILE A 152 0.72 -8.78 -2.25
CA ILE A 152 0.54 -7.88 -1.11
C ILE A 152 0.30 -6.43 -1.55
N CYS A 153 -0.33 -5.62 -0.68
CA CYS A 153 -0.49 -4.19 -0.97
C CYS A 153 0.85 -3.44 -0.84
N GLN A 154 1.00 -2.34 -1.58
CA GLN A 154 2.27 -1.60 -1.63
C GLN A 154 2.72 -1.10 -0.25
N ARG A 155 1.78 -0.69 0.62
CA ARG A 155 2.09 -0.26 1.99
C ARG A 155 2.71 -1.39 2.81
N ARG A 156 2.15 -2.60 2.76
CA ARG A 156 2.73 -3.77 3.46
C ARG A 156 4.06 -4.18 2.84
N HIS A 157 4.22 -4.08 1.52
CA HIS A 157 5.52 -4.36 0.88
C HIS A 157 6.62 -3.37 1.33
N LYS A 158 6.30 -2.08 1.46
CA LYS A 158 7.26 -1.12 2.02
C LYS A 158 7.64 -1.46 3.46
N GLN A 159 6.67 -1.86 4.29
CA GLN A 159 6.93 -2.32 5.66
C GLN A 159 7.81 -3.58 5.69
N LEU A 160 7.57 -4.54 4.78
CA LEU A 160 8.39 -5.72 4.60
C LEU A 160 9.84 -5.34 4.29
N LEU A 161 10.07 -4.43 3.33
CA LEU A 161 11.42 -3.98 2.99
C LEU A 161 12.13 -3.35 4.19
N VAL A 162 11.44 -2.49 4.95
CA VAL A 162 11.99 -1.89 6.19
C VAL A 162 12.33 -2.98 7.22
N ALA A 163 11.44 -3.95 7.43
CA ALA A 163 11.68 -5.05 8.36
C ALA A 163 12.87 -5.91 7.93
N LEU A 164 13.03 -6.17 6.63
CA LEU A 164 14.16 -6.90 6.07
C LEU A 164 15.47 -6.14 6.19
N THR A 165 15.49 -4.83 5.91
CA THR A 165 16.69 -4.01 6.13
C THR A 165 17.11 -4.07 7.58
N LYS A 166 16.17 -3.86 8.52
CA LYS A 166 16.45 -4.00 9.96
C LYS A 166 16.94 -5.41 10.32
N ALA A 167 16.34 -6.45 9.76
CA ALA A 167 16.75 -7.83 10.04
C ALA A 167 18.17 -8.12 9.55
N LYS A 168 18.60 -7.51 8.44
CA LYS A 168 19.99 -7.57 7.97
C LYS A 168 20.93 -6.81 8.90
N ASP A 169 20.54 -5.61 9.32
CA ASP A 169 21.34 -4.78 10.24
C ASP A 169 21.55 -5.47 11.60
N TYR A 170 20.51 -6.09 12.15
CA TYR A 170 20.59 -6.87 13.39
C TYR A 170 21.18 -8.28 13.22
N GLY A 171 21.44 -8.72 11.99
CA GLY A 171 21.90 -10.08 11.70
C GLY A 171 20.89 -11.18 12.05
N THR A 172 19.60 -10.87 12.10
CA THR A 172 18.54 -11.86 12.40
C THR A 172 18.25 -12.78 11.20
N ILE A 173 18.56 -12.33 9.99
CA ILE A 173 18.42 -13.10 8.74
C ILE A 173 19.80 -13.25 8.10
N THR A 174 20.08 -14.41 7.54
CA THR A 174 21.29 -14.69 6.78
C THR A 174 21.18 -14.11 5.37
N PHE A 175 22.28 -13.51 4.89
CA PHE A 175 22.37 -12.98 3.53
C PHE A 175 23.83 -12.94 3.09
N ASP A 176 24.04 -12.91 1.77
CA ASP A 176 25.38 -12.89 1.20
C ASP A 176 26.01 -11.49 1.34
N LEU A 177 27.23 -11.46 1.86
CA LEU A 177 28.05 -10.25 1.99
C LEU A 177 29.19 -10.29 0.97
N PRO A 178 29.36 -9.26 0.13
CA PRO A 178 30.49 -9.20 -0.77
C PRO A 178 31.78 -8.97 0.03
N ILE A 179 32.78 -9.80 -0.23
CA ILE A 179 34.10 -9.65 0.37
C ILE A 179 34.83 -8.54 -0.39
N ARG A 180 35.25 -7.50 0.33
CA ARG A 180 36.09 -6.44 -0.24
C ARG A 180 37.56 -6.85 -0.09
N GLN A 181 38.25 -6.93 -1.22
CA GLN A 181 39.70 -7.09 -1.26
C GLN A 181 40.35 -5.70 -1.22
N TYR A 182 41.40 -5.56 -0.40
CA TYR A 182 42.18 -4.34 -0.29
C TYR A 182 43.62 -4.66 -0.71
N ASP A 183 44.21 -3.76 -1.50
CA ASP A 183 45.65 -3.82 -1.76
C ASP A 183 46.37 -3.06 -0.64
N TYR A 184 47.06 -3.81 0.22
CA TYR A 184 47.77 -3.22 1.36
C TYR A 184 49.10 -2.57 0.96
N SER A 185 49.58 -2.76 -0.27
CA SER A 185 50.84 -2.15 -0.74
C SER A 185 50.76 -0.63 -0.80
N GLU A 186 49.57 -0.06 -1.07
CA GLU A 186 49.31 1.39 -1.09
C GLU A 186 49.49 2.07 0.28
N TRP A 187 49.37 1.30 1.37
CA TRP A 187 49.45 1.82 2.73
C TRP A 187 50.85 1.71 3.33
N ASN A 188 51.76 0.97 2.70
CA ASN A 188 53.13 0.88 3.17
C ASN A 188 53.84 2.22 2.92
N PRO A 189 54.40 2.88 3.95
CA PRO A 189 55.16 4.10 3.74
C PRO A 189 56.33 3.80 2.80
N SER A 190 56.54 4.66 1.81
CA SER A 190 57.76 4.63 1.00
C SER A 190 58.93 4.89 1.94
N ASN A 191 59.84 3.93 2.07
CA ASN A 191 61.11 4.17 2.78
C ASN A 191 61.88 5.25 1.98
N ASN A 192 61.78 6.51 2.42
CA ASN A 192 62.60 7.63 1.97
C ASN A 192 63.98 7.57 2.63
#